data_AF-A0A959FV47-F1
#
_entry.id   AF-A0A959FV47-F1
#
_cell.length_a   1.000
_cell.length_b   1.000
_cell.length_c   1.000
_cell.angle_alpha   90.00
_cell.angle_beta   90.00
_cell.angle_gamma   90.00
#
_symmetry.space_group_name_H-M   'P 1'
#
loop_
_entity.id
_entity.type
_entity.pdbx_description
1 polymer ?
#
loop_
_entity_poly.entity_id
_entity_poly.type
_entity_poly.pdbx_seq_one_letter_code
_entity_poly.pdbx_strand_id
1 'polypeptide(L)'
;MKPMHYLLSLFLLASLALQAQPEPILAKEEWAELVNKPFLLDFFDGFFVDLGIEVMETGEKLTVTRAGDHFEIRDGFDPGQVDLSLQIGTENIKNLVSHAKDGKLDDLEKYATLAVLFTPITAKTLKDPLIYQNVPGFVKKKDNNLHVTLYSPDKQRSVSHTILYLNKEWIVVPGLHGTAKRTYSLDVEQALLYQRKVFEALRANTRKDWKAFRRW
;
A
#
# COMPACT_ATOMS: atom_id res chain seq x y z
N MET A 1 -38.73 -29.40 -64.93
CA MET A 1 -37.60 -28.46 -64.73
C MET A 1 -37.19 -28.49 -63.26
N LYS A 2 -35.92 -28.18 -63.00
CA LYS A 2 -35.01 -28.70 -61.96
C LYS A 2 -35.39 -28.40 -60.48
N PRO A 3 -34.87 -29.21 -59.54
CA PRO A 3 -35.02 -29.05 -58.10
C PRO A 3 -34.04 -28.02 -57.52
N MET A 4 -34.40 -27.35 -56.42
CA MET A 4 -33.46 -26.53 -55.66
C MET A 4 -33.26 -27.14 -54.27
N HIS A 5 -32.36 -28.11 -54.20
CA HIS A 5 -31.51 -28.29 -53.03
C HIS A 5 -30.44 -27.21 -53.11
N TYR A 6 -30.24 -26.40 -52.07
CA TYR A 6 -28.93 -25.96 -51.61
C TYR A 6 -29.07 -25.19 -50.29
N LEU A 7 -28.22 -25.58 -49.33
CA LEU A 7 -27.73 -24.79 -48.20
C LEU A 7 -28.56 -24.83 -46.91
N LEU A 8 -28.82 -26.07 -46.48
CA LEU A 8 -28.55 -26.50 -45.11
C LEU A 8 -27.06 -26.27 -44.78
N SER A 9 -26.63 -25.03 -44.58
CA SER A 9 -25.27 -24.72 -44.11
C SER A 9 -25.12 -23.24 -43.81
N LEU A 10 -25.56 -22.81 -42.63
CA LEU A 10 -24.82 -21.86 -41.80
C LEU A 10 -25.27 -21.94 -40.33
N PHE A 11 -25.69 -23.12 -39.89
CA PHE A 11 -25.97 -23.45 -38.49
C PHE A 11 -24.81 -24.28 -37.94
N LEU A 12 -23.58 -23.81 -38.14
CA LEU A 12 -22.40 -24.35 -37.48
C LEU A 12 -21.33 -23.26 -37.54
N LEU A 13 -20.70 -22.99 -36.39
CA LEU A 13 -19.49 -22.17 -36.24
C LEU A 13 -19.67 -20.65 -36.13
N ALA A 14 -20.78 -20.17 -35.54
CA ALA A 14 -20.62 -19.07 -34.58
C ALA A 14 -20.16 -19.68 -33.24
N SER A 15 -19.03 -20.37 -33.29
CA SER A 15 -18.19 -20.59 -32.14
C SER A 15 -17.74 -19.19 -31.73
N LEU A 16 -18.58 -18.50 -30.97
CA LEU A 16 -18.11 -17.60 -29.94
C LEU A 16 -17.24 -18.48 -29.05
N ALA A 17 -15.99 -18.68 -29.47
CA ALA A 17 -14.89 -18.68 -28.56
C ALA A 17 -15.03 -17.32 -27.86
N LEU A 18 -15.87 -17.32 -26.81
CA LEU A 18 -15.58 -16.59 -25.61
C LEU A 18 -14.13 -16.98 -25.35
N GLN A 19 -13.19 -16.16 -25.83
CA GLN A 19 -11.81 -16.26 -25.40
C GLN A 19 -11.97 -16.21 -23.90
N ALA A 20 -11.80 -17.37 -23.24
CA ALA A 20 -11.65 -17.40 -21.81
C ALA A 20 -10.47 -16.46 -21.59
N GLN A 21 -10.78 -15.24 -21.16
CA GLN A 21 -9.78 -14.35 -20.60
C GLN A 21 -9.11 -15.25 -19.55
N PRO A 22 -7.79 -15.45 -19.59
CA PRO A 22 -7.13 -16.26 -18.58
C PRO A 22 -7.64 -15.77 -17.23
N GLU A 23 -8.13 -16.69 -16.39
CA GLU A 23 -8.68 -16.27 -15.10
C GLU A 23 -7.64 -15.40 -14.41
N PRO A 24 -8.05 -14.26 -13.84
CA PRO A 24 -7.11 -13.34 -13.24
C PRO A 24 -6.37 -14.10 -12.13
N ILE A 25 -5.03 -14.14 -12.23
CA ILE A 25 -4.20 -14.80 -11.23
C ILE A 25 -4.43 -14.07 -9.91
N LEU A 26 -4.73 -14.83 -8.87
CA LEU A 26 -5.01 -14.31 -7.55
C LEU A 26 -3.71 -13.80 -6.90
N ALA A 27 -3.79 -12.67 -6.21
CA ALA A 27 -2.68 -12.05 -5.51
C ALA A 27 -2.05 -12.99 -4.48
N LYS A 28 -2.87 -13.80 -3.81
CA LYS A 28 -2.37 -14.84 -2.88
C LYS A 28 -1.47 -15.85 -3.57
N GLU A 29 -1.78 -16.24 -4.80
CA GLU A 29 -0.98 -17.19 -5.58
C GLU A 29 0.32 -16.53 -6.05
N GLU A 30 0.24 -15.32 -6.59
CA GLU A 30 1.41 -14.53 -7.01
C GLU A 30 2.39 -14.26 -5.85
N TRP A 31 1.87 -13.98 -4.66
CA TRP A 31 2.70 -13.65 -3.49
C TRP A 31 3.15 -14.85 -2.68
N ALA A 32 2.73 -16.07 -3.03
CA ALA A 32 3.13 -17.28 -2.32
C ALA A 32 4.66 -17.44 -2.26
N GLU A 33 5.40 -17.01 -3.29
CA GLU A 33 6.87 -17.07 -3.30
C GLU A 33 7.55 -15.97 -2.46
N LEU A 34 6.82 -14.94 -2.06
CA LEU A 34 7.37 -13.81 -1.30
C LEU A 34 7.47 -14.08 0.20
N VAL A 35 6.66 -15.02 0.70
CA VAL A 35 6.41 -15.19 2.13
C VAL A 35 7.65 -15.52 2.97
N ASN A 36 8.65 -16.16 2.37
CA ASN A 36 9.87 -16.61 3.05
C ASN A 36 11.11 -15.79 2.66
N LYS A 37 10.95 -14.56 2.14
CA LYS A 37 12.07 -13.72 1.70
C LYS A 37 12.54 -12.77 2.81
N PRO A 38 13.74 -12.98 3.41
CA PRO A 38 14.18 -12.19 4.56
C PRO A 38 14.30 -10.68 4.30
N PHE A 39 14.77 -10.29 3.11
CA PHE A 39 14.90 -8.87 2.77
C PHE A 39 13.55 -8.12 2.73
N LEU A 40 12.44 -8.82 2.45
CA LEU A 40 11.10 -8.23 2.52
C LEU A 40 10.66 -8.04 3.98
N LEU A 41 11.03 -8.96 4.88
CA LEU A 41 10.81 -8.79 6.31
C LEU A 41 11.60 -7.61 6.85
N ASP A 42 12.84 -7.43 6.41
CA ASP A 42 13.66 -6.28 6.81
C ASP A 42 13.09 -4.95 6.26
N PHE A 43 12.64 -4.97 5.00
CA PHE A 43 12.02 -3.80 4.38
C PHE A 43 10.74 -3.37 5.10
N PHE A 44 9.82 -4.30 5.36
CA PHE A 44 8.56 -4.05 6.06
C PHE A 44 8.68 -4.08 7.58
N ASP A 45 9.90 -4.15 8.14
CA ASP A 45 10.09 -4.00 9.57
C ASP A 45 9.61 -2.63 10.05
N GLY A 46 8.75 -2.65 11.06
CA GLY A 46 8.10 -1.46 11.60
C GLY A 46 6.99 -0.87 10.71
N PHE A 47 6.42 -1.64 9.77
CA PHE A 47 5.30 -1.17 8.96
C PHE A 47 3.94 -1.69 9.45
N PHE A 48 3.85 -2.99 9.68
CA PHE A 48 2.65 -3.68 10.13
C PHE A 48 3.01 -5.03 10.78
N VAL A 49 2.12 -5.55 11.62
CA VAL A 49 2.01 -6.98 11.93
C VAL A 49 0.95 -7.60 11.02
N ASP A 50 -0.22 -6.97 10.91
CA ASP A 50 -1.32 -7.43 10.06
C ASP A 50 -1.66 -6.39 8.98
N LEU A 51 -1.51 -6.78 7.72
CA LEU A 51 -1.82 -5.98 6.55
C LEU A 51 -3.02 -6.55 5.80
N GLY A 52 -4.13 -5.82 5.76
CA GLY A 52 -5.27 -6.12 4.89
C GLY A 52 -5.09 -5.54 3.50
N ILE A 53 -5.36 -6.33 2.47
CA ILE A 53 -5.27 -5.91 1.07
C ILE A 53 -6.57 -6.25 0.35
N GLU A 54 -7.07 -5.29 -0.41
CA GLU A 54 -8.13 -5.46 -1.39
C GLU A 54 -7.56 -5.16 -2.78
N VAL A 55 -7.68 -6.12 -3.70
CA VAL A 55 -7.19 -6.00 -5.07
C VAL A 55 -8.29 -5.37 -5.91
N MET A 56 -8.02 -4.20 -6.49
CA MET A 56 -9.05 -3.38 -7.11
C MET A 56 -9.74 -4.06 -8.30
N GLU A 57 -8.99 -4.80 -9.13
CA GLU A 57 -9.53 -5.40 -10.36
C GLU A 57 -10.32 -6.68 -10.11
N THR A 58 -9.93 -7.47 -9.11
CA THR A 58 -10.54 -8.79 -8.82
C THR A 58 -11.51 -8.74 -7.65
N GLY A 59 -11.43 -7.72 -6.80
CA GLY A 59 -12.13 -7.66 -5.52
C GLY A 59 -11.60 -8.67 -4.48
N GLU A 60 -10.50 -9.36 -4.79
CA GLU A 60 -9.86 -10.30 -3.87
C GLU A 60 -9.43 -9.57 -2.59
N LYS A 61 -9.70 -10.19 -1.45
CA LYS A 61 -9.29 -9.68 -0.14
C LYS A 61 -8.38 -10.69 0.51
N LEU A 62 -7.27 -10.21 1.07
CA LEU A 62 -6.32 -11.05 1.81
C LEU A 62 -5.73 -10.31 2.99
N THR A 63 -5.24 -11.08 3.96
CA THR A 63 -4.43 -10.61 5.09
C THR A 63 -3.02 -11.14 4.92
N VAL A 64 -2.02 -10.26 5.01
CA VAL A 64 -0.61 -10.62 5.17
C VAL A 64 -0.22 -10.38 6.63
N THR A 65 0.07 -11.45 7.35
CA THR A 65 0.49 -11.40 8.77
C THR A 65 1.99 -11.66 8.86
N ARG A 66 2.74 -10.84 9.61
CA ARG A 66 4.15 -11.12 9.93
C ARG A 66 4.22 -12.15 11.07
N ALA A 67 4.66 -13.36 10.77
CA ALA A 67 4.78 -14.47 11.70
C ALA A 67 6.25 -14.68 12.15
N GLY A 68 6.83 -13.62 12.72
CA GLY A 68 8.23 -13.64 13.15
C GLY A 68 9.21 -13.49 11.98
N ASP A 69 9.64 -14.62 11.41
CA ASP A 69 10.69 -14.73 10.39
C ASP A 69 10.15 -15.05 8.97
N HIS A 70 8.84 -14.97 8.79
CA HIS A 70 8.15 -15.11 7.51
C HIS A 70 6.82 -14.35 7.52
N PHE A 71 6.17 -14.30 6.37
CA PHE A 71 4.78 -13.83 6.24
C PHE A 71 3.81 -15.01 6.10
N GLU A 72 2.59 -14.84 6.57
CA GLU A 72 1.47 -15.73 6.31
C GLU A 72 0.41 -14.98 5.50
N ILE A 73 -0.15 -15.63 4.47
CA ILE A 73 -1.21 -15.04 3.64
C ILE A 73 -2.51 -15.81 3.85
N ARG A 74 -3.57 -15.10 4.25
CA ARG A 74 -4.91 -15.66 4.52
C ARG A 74 -5.98 -14.92 3.71
N ASP A 75 -7.07 -15.59 3.41
CA ASP A 75 -8.18 -14.98 2.67
C ASP A 75 -9.01 -14.05 3.56
N GLY A 76 -9.46 -12.94 2.98
CA GLY A 76 -10.24 -11.90 3.64
C GLY A 76 -9.41 -11.07 4.63
N PHE A 77 -10.02 -9.97 5.11
CA PHE A 77 -9.56 -9.25 6.28
C PHE A 77 -10.73 -8.45 6.89
N ASP A 78 -10.65 -8.17 8.19
CA ASP A 78 -11.52 -7.21 8.87
C ASP A 78 -10.74 -5.88 9.00
N PRO A 79 -11.23 -4.76 8.41
CA PRO A 79 -10.57 -3.46 8.52
C PRO A 79 -10.32 -2.98 9.96
N GLY A 80 -11.11 -3.46 10.93
CA GLY A 80 -10.95 -3.13 12.35
C GLY A 80 -9.87 -3.94 13.07
N GLN A 81 -9.37 -5.02 12.46
CA GLN A 81 -8.42 -5.95 13.08
C GLN A 81 -7.02 -5.91 12.45
N VAL A 82 -6.85 -5.22 11.33
CA VAL A 82 -5.55 -5.03 10.67
C VAL A 82 -4.92 -3.69 11.06
N ASP A 83 -3.58 -3.65 11.12
CA ASP A 83 -2.82 -2.43 11.39
C ASP A 83 -2.98 -1.44 10.22
N LEU A 84 -2.96 -1.96 9.00
CA LEU A 84 -3.06 -1.20 7.76
C LEU A 84 -3.97 -1.94 6.78
N SER A 85 -4.82 -1.20 6.07
CA SER A 85 -5.61 -1.72 4.96
C SER A 85 -5.27 -0.96 3.68
N LEU A 86 -5.01 -1.68 2.60
CA LEU A 86 -4.64 -1.11 1.30
C LEU A 86 -5.61 -1.55 0.21
N GLN A 87 -5.84 -0.64 -0.72
CA GLN A 87 -6.39 -0.98 -2.03
C GLN A 87 -5.27 -0.84 -3.04
N ILE A 88 -4.92 -1.94 -3.71
CA ILE A 88 -3.81 -1.99 -4.67
C ILE A 88 -4.29 -2.60 -5.99
N GLY A 89 -3.61 -2.26 -7.07
CA GLY A 89 -3.86 -2.87 -8.36
C GLY A 89 -3.05 -4.16 -8.54
N THR A 90 -3.49 -4.99 -9.47
CA THR A 90 -2.79 -6.21 -9.88
C THR A 90 -1.37 -5.92 -10.36
N GLU A 91 -1.12 -4.75 -10.96
CA GLU A 91 0.23 -4.34 -11.34
C GLU A 91 1.14 -4.07 -10.12
N ASN A 92 0.61 -3.62 -8.98
CA ASN A 92 1.43 -3.48 -7.76
C ASN A 92 1.90 -4.85 -7.25
N ILE A 93 1.04 -5.86 -7.34
CA ILE A 93 1.33 -7.25 -6.97
C ILE A 93 2.45 -7.80 -7.84
N LYS A 94 2.29 -7.73 -9.17
CA LYS A 94 3.29 -8.19 -10.15
C LYS A 94 4.62 -7.48 -10.01
N ASN A 95 4.59 -6.16 -9.75
CA ASN A 95 5.79 -5.38 -9.56
C ASN A 95 6.58 -5.88 -8.35
N LEU A 96 5.94 -6.06 -7.19
CA LEU A 96 6.63 -6.56 -5.99
C LEU A 96 7.24 -7.96 -6.22
N VAL A 97 6.51 -8.85 -6.90
CA VAL A 97 7.03 -10.16 -7.32
C VAL A 97 8.26 -10.02 -8.21
N SER A 98 8.19 -9.15 -9.20
CA SER A 98 9.31 -8.92 -10.13
C SER A 98 10.54 -8.37 -9.42
N HIS A 99 10.39 -7.38 -8.55
CA HIS A 99 11.50 -6.81 -7.78
C HIS A 99 12.13 -7.86 -6.85
N ALA A 100 11.33 -8.79 -6.33
CA ALA A 100 11.81 -9.80 -5.39
C ALA A 100 12.58 -10.97 -6.01
N LYS A 101 12.75 -11.00 -7.34
CA LYS A 101 13.36 -12.13 -8.09
C LYS A 101 14.85 -12.31 -7.79
N ASP A 102 15.59 -11.22 -7.65
CA ASP A 102 17.04 -11.26 -7.43
C ASP A 102 17.42 -11.39 -5.94
N GLY A 103 16.43 -11.45 -5.05
CA GLY A 103 16.61 -11.66 -3.62
C GLY A 103 16.93 -10.39 -2.82
N LYS A 104 16.74 -9.20 -3.40
CA LYS A 104 16.92 -7.92 -2.71
C LYS A 104 15.93 -6.87 -3.26
N LEU A 105 15.94 -5.68 -2.66
CA LEU A 105 15.32 -4.49 -3.24
C LEU A 105 16.40 -3.43 -3.42
N ASP A 106 16.64 -3.00 -4.65
CA ASP A 106 17.43 -1.81 -4.92
C ASP A 106 16.67 -0.52 -4.52
N ASP A 107 17.33 0.62 -4.58
CA ASP A 107 16.75 1.87 -4.09
C ASP A 107 15.53 2.35 -4.90
N LEU A 108 15.46 2.04 -6.20
CA LEU A 108 14.29 2.35 -7.04
C LEU A 108 13.14 1.39 -6.75
N GLU A 109 13.42 0.13 -6.46
CA GLU A 109 12.43 -0.88 -6.10
C GLU A 109 11.85 -0.63 -4.71
N LYS A 110 12.70 -0.23 -3.74
CA LYS A 110 12.27 0.28 -2.43
C LYS A 110 11.35 1.48 -2.58
N TYR A 111 11.73 2.45 -3.43
CA TYR A 111 10.88 3.61 -3.71
C TYR A 111 9.54 3.19 -4.29
N ALA A 112 9.52 2.34 -5.31
CA ALA A 112 8.28 1.89 -5.96
C ALA A 112 7.34 1.20 -4.97
N THR A 113 7.89 0.35 -4.10
CA THR A 113 7.14 -0.35 -3.05
C THR A 113 6.62 0.63 -1.99
N LEU A 114 7.48 1.51 -1.48
CA LEU A 114 7.10 2.50 -0.47
C LEU A 114 6.09 3.52 -1.00
N ALA A 115 6.17 3.89 -2.28
CA ALA A 115 5.27 4.86 -2.89
C ALA A 115 3.80 4.42 -2.85
N VAL A 116 3.53 3.12 -2.95
CA VAL A 116 2.18 2.54 -2.80
C VAL A 116 1.66 2.71 -1.37
N LEU A 117 2.55 2.58 -0.38
CA LEU A 117 2.22 2.64 1.04
C LEU A 117 2.18 4.05 1.61
N PHE A 118 2.89 4.99 0.97
CA PHE A 118 3.24 6.28 1.53
C PHE A 118 2.02 7.05 2.03
N THR A 119 1.00 7.19 1.19
CA THR A 119 -0.22 7.93 1.53
C THR A 119 -1.14 7.15 2.50
N PRO A 120 -1.46 5.85 2.25
CA PRO A 120 -2.29 5.08 3.17
C PRO A 120 -1.76 5.01 4.59
N ILE A 121 -0.45 4.84 4.77
CA ILE A 121 0.18 4.78 6.09
C ILE A 121 0.09 6.10 6.83
N THR A 122 0.34 7.22 6.15
CA THR A 122 0.16 8.55 6.76
C THR A 122 -1.30 8.76 7.16
N ALA A 123 -2.25 8.38 6.30
CA ALA A 123 -3.67 8.48 6.59
C ALA A 123 -4.09 7.67 7.82
N LYS A 124 -3.62 6.42 7.94
CA LYS A 124 -3.87 5.56 9.09
C LYS A 124 -3.26 6.14 10.36
N THR A 125 -1.98 6.52 10.31
CA THR A 125 -1.24 7.11 11.44
C THR A 125 -1.97 8.33 12.00
N LEU A 126 -2.37 9.29 11.15
CA LEU A 126 -3.01 10.52 11.61
C LEU A 126 -4.41 10.32 12.19
N LYS A 127 -5.06 9.19 11.89
CA LYS A 127 -6.35 8.79 12.45
C LYS A 127 -6.20 7.96 13.74
N ASP A 128 -4.99 7.52 14.08
CA ASP A 128 -4.78 6.74 15.30
C ASP A 128 -4.97 7.62 16.55
N PRO A 129 -5.89 7.27 17.48
CA PRO A 129 -6.14 8.04 18.68
C PRO A 129 -4.90 8.22 19.56
N LEU A 130 -3.98 7.26 19.58
CA LEU A 130 -2.77 7.31 20.40
C LEU A 130 -1.83 8.43 19.94
N ILE A 131 -1.79 8.74 18.64
CA ILE A 131 -0.99 9.85 18.09
C ILE A 131 -1.48 11.17 18.66
N TYR A 132 -2.80 11.42 18.62
CA TYR A 132 -3.37 12.65 19.17
C TYR A 132 -3.17 12.76 20.69
N GLN A 133 -3.34 11.66 21.42
CA GLN A 133 -3.24 11.64 22.88
C GLN A 133 -1.81 11.85 23.37
N ASN A 134 -0.81 11.24 22.72
CA ASN A 134 0.57 11.23 23.20
C ASN A 134 1.46 12.28 22.53
N VAL A 135 1.10 12.72 21.32
CA VAL A 135 1.84 13.73 20.55
C VAL A 135 0.90 14.87 20.13
N PRO A 136 0.34 15.62 21.11
CA PRO A 136 -0.53 16.74 20.80
C PRO A 136 0.22 17.77 19.96
N GLY A 137 -0.30 18.05 18.75
CA GLY A 137 0.36 18.94 17.80
C GLY A 137 1.38 18.27 16.87
N PHE A 138 1.36 16.92 16.78
CA PHE A 138 2.10 16.14 15.78
C PHE A 138 2.02 16.78 14.39
N VAL A 139 0.81 17.14 14.00
CA VAL A 139 0.55 18.15 12.99
C VAL A 139 -0.11 19.34 13.69
N LYS A 140 0.46 20.54 13.58
CA LYS A 140 -0.10 21.71 14.26
C LYS A 140 -1.32 22.19 13.47
N LYS A 141 -2.47 22.33 14.15
CA LYS A 141 -3.71 22.83 13.53
C LYS A 141 -3.53 24.15 12.76
N LYS A 142 -2.64 25.03 13.22
CA LYS A 142 -2.34 26.31 12.55
C LYS A 142 -1.62 26.14 11.20
N ASP A 143 -0.88 25.04 11.05
CA ASP A 143 -0.12 24.69 9.84
C ASP A 143 -1.02 23.99 8.79
N ASN A 144 -2.36 23.99 9.00
CA ASN A 144 -3.37 23.41 8.10
C ASN A 144 -3.02 23.61 6.62
N ASN A 145 -3.21 22.56 5.82
CA ASN A 145 -2.70 22.39 4.46
C ASN A 145 -1.17 22.22 4.42
N LEU A 146 -0.74 20.98 4.62
CA LEU A 146 0.65 20.55 4.43
C LEU A 146 0.80 19.74 3.17
N HIS A 147 1.89 19.93 2.46
CA HIS A 147 2.31 19.06 1.37
C HIS A 147 3.45 18.16 1.83
N VAL A 148 3.35 16.86 1.60
CA VAL A 148 4.43 15.91 1.88
C VAL A 148 4.72 15.15 0.59
N THR A 149 5.99 15.10 0.21
CA THR A 149 6.43 14.46 -1.03
C THR A 149 7.55 13.47 -0.75
N LEU A 150 7.40 12.25 -1.27
CA LEU A 150 8.44 11.23 -1.32
C LEU A 150 9.05 11.24 -2.72
N TYR A 151 10.36 11.42 -2.81
CA TYR A 151 11.10 11.40 -4.07
C TYR A 151 11.82 10.07 -4.30
N SER A 152 11.87 9.63 -5.55
CA SER A 152 12.76 8.55 -5.97
C SER A 152 14.24 8.92 -5.78
N PRO A 153 15.14 7.94 -5.69
CA PRO A 153 16.58 8.19 -5.56
C PRO A 153 17.16 9.11 -6.65
N ASP A 154 16.71 8.93 -7.89
CA ASP A 154 17.11 9.74 -9.06
C ASP A 154 16.38 11.09 -9.17
N LYS A 155 15.44 11.37 -8.25
CA LYS A 155 14.57 12.56 -8.21
C LYS A 155 13.70 12.76 -9.46
N GLN A 156 13.58 11.76 -10.35
CA GLN A 156 12.75 11.84 -11.56
C GLN A 156 11.28 11.53 -11.29
N ARG A 157 10.99 10.82 -10.20
CA ARG A 157 9.65 10.42 -9.80
C ARG A 157 9.36 10.91 -8.38
N SER A 158 8.08 11.18 -8.12
CA SER A 158 7.63 11.48 -6.77
C SER A 158 6.19 11.06 -6.57
N VAL A 159 5.84 10.74 -5.32
CA VAL A 159 4.46 10.64 -4.88
C VAL A 159 4.25 11.62 -3.74
N SER A 160 3.09 12.25 -3.72
CA SER A 160 2.78 13.27 -2.74
C SER A 160 1.39 13.09 -2.18
N HIS A 161 1.16 13.68 -1.01
CA HIS A 161 -0.16 13.86 -0.46
C HIS A 161 -0.28 15.20 0.26
N THR A 162 -1.52 15.63 0.43
CA THR A 162 -1.88 16.83 1.18
C THR A 162 -2.53 16.43 2.49
N ILE A 163 -2.05 16.99 3.60
CA ILE A 163 -2.62 16.81 4.93
C ILE A 163 -3.45 18.06 5.28
N LEU A 164 -4.73 17.85 5.54
CA LEU A 164 -5.70 18.88 5.88
C LEU A 164 -6.28 18.62 7.27
N TYR A 165 -6.54 19.70 8.01
CA TYR A 165 -7.33 19.66 9.23
C TYR A 165 -8.72 20.22 8.94
N LEU A 166 -9.71 19.33 8.83
CA LEU A 166 -11.09 19.68 8.51
C LEU A 166 -12.03 18.97 9.50
N ASN A 167 -13.08 19.65 9.97
CA ASN A 167 -14.08 19.08 10.88
C ASN A 167 -13.50 18.40 12.13
N LYS A 168 -12.41 18.96 12.68
CA LYS A 168 -11.65 18.44 13.83
C LYS A 168 -10.84 17.15 13.56
N GLU A 169 -10.75 16.72 12.31
CA GLU A 169 -10.03 15.51 11.90
C GLU A 169 -8.90 15.82 10.92
N TRP A 170 -7.87 14.98 10.93
CA TRP A 170 -6.83 15.00 9.89
C TRP A 170 -7.28 14.16 8.70
N ILE A 171 -7.24 14.77 7.53
CA ILE A 171 -7.57 14.14 6.26
C ILE A 171 -6.31 14.16 5.40
N VAL A 172 -5.99 13.01 4.82
CA VAL A 172 -4.86 12.86 3.88
C VAL A 172 -5.44 12.59 2.51
N VAL A 173 -5.06 13.44 1.54
CA VAL A 173 -5.55 13.37 0.17
C VAL A 173 -4.37 13.10 -0.76
N PRO A 174 -4.40 12.07 -1.61
CA PRO A 174 -3.34 11.85 -2.61
C PRO A 174 -3.15 13.07 -3.52
N GLY A 175 -1.91 13.44 -3.79
CA GLY A 175 -1.53 14.61 -4.60
C GLY A 175 -1.39 15.91 -3.81
N LEU A 176 -0.95 16.96 -4.50
CA LEU A 176 -0.78 18.31 -3.95
C LEU A 176 -2.02 19.15 -4.23
N HIS A 177 -2.69 19.61 -3.18
CA HIS A 177 -3.97 20.33 -3.27
C HIS A 177 -3.89 21.69 -2.57
N GLY A 178 -4.29 22.74 -3.30
CA GLY A 178 -4.29 24.12 -2.80
C GLY A 178 -2.89 24.64 -2.48
N THR A 179 -2.82 25.69 -1.65
CA THR A 179 -1.55 26.29 -1.22
C THR A 179 -1.13 25.74 0.14
N ALA A 180 0.00 25.05 0.17
CA ALA A 180 0.56 24.57 1.42
C ALA A 180 1.08 25.72 2.29
N LYS A 181 0.83 25.62 3.59
CA LYS A 181 1.50 26.44 4.60
C LYS A 181 2.90 25.95 4.92
N ARG A 182 3.14 24.64 4.77
CA ARG A 182 4.47 24.04 4.85
C ARG A 182 4.55 22.83 3.93
N THR A 183 5.77 22.59 3.45
CA THR A 183 6.09 21.47 2.59
C THR A 183 7.18 20.64 3.24
N TYR A 184 7.04 19.33 3.16
CA TYR A 184 8.03 18.35 3.59
C TYR A 184 8.43 17.50 2.39
N SER A 185 9.72 17.26 2.26
CA SER A 185 10.30 16.43 1.21
C SER A 185 11.12 15.34 1.87
N LEU A 186 10.82 14.10 1.51
CA LEU A 186 11.47 12.91 2.04
C LEU A 186 12.14 12.13 0.90
N ASP A 187 13.30 11.57 1.18
CA ASP A 187 13.80 10.41 0.45
C ASP A 187 13.27 9.10 1.07
N VAL A 188 13.63 7.97 0.44
CA VAL A 188 13.21 6.63 0.84
C VAL A 188 13.63 6.32 2.28
N GLU A 189 14.90 6.54 2.62
CA GLU A 189 15.44 6.19 3.93
C GLU A 189 14.81 7.05 5.05
N GLN A 190 14.59 8.33 4.79
CA GLN A 190 13.90 9.22 5.73
C GLN A 190 12.45 8.77 5.98
N ALA A 191 11.73 8.38 4.92
CA ALA A 191 10.36 7.90 5.04
C ALA A 191 10.27 6.55 5.77
N LEU A 192 11.18 5.61 5.46
CA LEU A 192 11.29 4.32 6.18
C LEU A 192 11.59 4.53 7.66
N LEU A 193 12.58 5.38 7.98
CA LEU A 193 12.97 5.65 9.36
C LEU A 193 11.83 6.31 10.16
N TYR A 194 11.16 7.30 9.57
CA TYR A 194 10.00 7.93 10.19
C TYR A 194 8.90 6.91 10.49
N GLN A 195 8.57 6.05 9.51
CA GLN A 195 7.54 5.03 9.69
C GLN A 195 7.88 4.05 10.81
N ARG A 196 9.11 3.54 10.83
CA ARG A 196 9.59 2.65 11.90
C ARG A 196 9.48 3.29 13.27
N LYS A 197 9.85 4.57 13.40
CA LYS A 197 9.80 5.32 14.67
C LYS A 197 8.38 5.54 15.16
N VAL A 198 7.46 5.87 14.25
CA VAL A 198 6.03 6.00 14.57
C VAL A 198 5.46 4.67 15.02
N PHE A 199 5.72 3.59 14.27
CA PHE A 199 5.19 2.27 14.57
C PHE A 199 5.74 1.70 15.88
N GLU A 200 7.04 1.85 16.14
CA GLU A 200 7.67 1.47 17.41
C GLU A 200 6.96 2.14 18.60
N ALA A 201 6.67 3.44 18.52
CA ALA A 201 5.97 4.18 19.56
C ALA A 201 4.51 3.73 19.73
N LEU A 202 3.80 3.49 18.62
CA LEU A 202 2.43 2.97 18.63
C LEU A 202 2.34 1.58 19.27
N ARG A 203 3.25 0.67 18.92
CA ARG A 203 3.27 -0.70 19.43
C ARG A 203 3.64 -0.79 20.90
N ALA A 204 4.67 -0.05 21.33
CA ALA A 204 5.09 -0.06 22.73
C ALA A 204 4.08 0.67 23.63
N ASN A 205 3.53 1.78 23.14
CA ASN A 205 2.56 2.63 23.81
C ASN A 205 2.92 2.95 25.28
N THR A 206 4.20 3.22 25.55
CA THR A 206 4.63 3.65 26.88
C THR A 206 5.00 5.12 26.89
N ARG A 207 4.89 5.76 28.07
CA ARG A 207 5.32 7.17 28.25
C ARG A 207 6.80 7.39 27.86
N LYS A 208 7.65 6.36 28.06
CA LYS A 208 9.08 6.42 27.72
C LYS A 208 9.26 6.48 26.20
N ASP A 209 8.56 5.60 25.47
CA ASP A 209 8.69 5.51 24.01
C ASP A 209 8.07 6.72 23.32
N TRP A 210 6.93 7.21 23.79
CA TRP A 210 6.35 8.48 23.31
C TRP A 210 7.24 9.69 23.59
N LYS A 211 8.01 9.67 24.68
CA LYS A 211 9.00 10.73 24.97
C LYS A 211 10.23 10.61 24.08
N ALA A 212 10.68 9.39 23.77
CA ALA A 212 11.78 9.16 22.84
C ALA A 212 11.38 9.61 21.42
N PHE A 213 10.21 9.18 20.94
CA PHE A 213 9.67 9.53 19.63
C PHE A 213 9.56 11.05 19.42
N ARG A 214 9.07 11.80 20.42
CA ARG A 214 8.95 13.27 20.33
C ARG A 214 10.27 14.04 20.34
N ARG A 215 11.35 13.41 20.80
CA ARG A 215 12.67 14.05 20.95
C ARG A 215 13.58 13.79 19.76
N TRP A 216 13.34 12.70 19.05
CA TRP A 216 13.93 12.42 17.74
C TRP A 216 13.38 13.42 16.73
#